data_AF-A0A2A8HZE3-F1
#
_entry.id   AF-A0A2A8HZE3-F1
#
_cell.length_a   1.000
_cell.length_b   1.000
_cell.length_c   1.000
_cell.angle_alpha   90.00
_cell.angle_beta   90.00
_cell.angle_gamma   90.00
#
_symmetry.space_group_name_H-M   'P 1'
#
loop_
_entity.id
_entity.type
_entity.pdbx_description
1 polymer ?
#
loop_
_entity_poly.entity_id
_entity_poly.type
_entity_poly.pdbx_seq_one_letter_code
_entity_poly.pdbx_strand_id
1 'polypeptide(L)'
;MPIYGECVGASASAAAMISQLGGSSCELWLESASANLDHDFALWIGAMGPFAATCISRDCDGHCSATFKEPIDDRIVEHFRAEAC
;
A
#
# COMPACT_ATOMS: atom_id res chain seq x y z
N MET A 1 -7.97 0.11 13.50
CA MET A 1 -8.79 -0.41 12.38
C MET A 1 -7.89 -0.85 11.22
N PRO A 2 -8.30 -1.78 10.34
CA PRO A 2 -7.58 -2.05 9.11
C PRO A 2 -7.64 -0.83 8.19
N ILE A 3 -6.49 -0.42 7.64
CA ILE A 3 -6.41 0.69 6.68
C ILE A 3 -6.62 0.08 5.28
N TYR A 4 -7.68 0.50 4.59
CA TYR A 4 -7.97 0.01 3.24
C TYR A 4 -7.30 0.88 2.18
N GLY A 5 -6.78 0.23 1.15
CA GLY A 5 -6.18 0.88 0.00
C GLY A 5 -6.45 0.15 -1.30
N GLU A 6 -6.02 0.77 -2.39
CA GLU A 6 -6.04 0.19 -3.72
C GLU A 6 -4.67 0.36 -4.36
N CYS A 7 -4.08 -0.73 -4.81
CA CYS A 7 -2.87 -0.72 -5.62
C CYS A 7 -3.27 -0.68 -7.09
N VAL A 8 -2.83 0.34 -7.81
CA VAL A 8 -3.11 0.52 -9.24
C VAL A 8 -1.81 0.40 -10.03
N GLY A 9 -1.63 -0.73 -10.69
CA GLY A 9 -0.56 -0.97 -11.65
C GLY A 9 -0.94 -0.51 -13.06
N ALA A 10 -0.02 -0.67 -14.00
CA ALA A 10 -0.27 -0.43 -15.43
C ALA A 10 -1.23 -1.47 -16.03
N SER A 11 -1.16 -2.71 -15.53
CA SER A 11 -1.88 -3.86 -16.10
C SER A 11 -3.15 -4.25 -15.33
N ALA A 12 -3.24 -3.87 -14.05
CA ALA A 12 -4.34 -4.27 -13.15
C ALA A 12 -4.44 -3.34 -11.93
N SER A 13 -5.59 -3.35 -11.27
CA SER A 13 -5.72 -2.85 -9.90
C SER A 13 -6.05 -3.99 -8.93
N ALA A 14 -5.69 -3.81 -7.67
CA ALA A 14 -5.85 -4.77 -6.60
C ALA A 14 -6.26 -4.06 -5.30
N ALA A 15 -7.30 -4.57 -4.64
CA ALA A 15 -7.62 -4.16 -3.29
C ALA A 15 -6.49 -4.56 -2.34
N ALA A 16 -6.14 -3.66 -1.43
CA ALA A 16 -5.07 -3.84 -0.47
C ALA A 16 -5.55 -3.51 0.95
N MET A 17 -5.07 -4.28 1.92
CA MET A 17 -5.16 -3.93 3.33
C MET A 17 -3.77 -3.56 3.83
N ILE A 18 -3.60 -2.30 4.24
CA ILE A 18 -2.34 -1.79 4.78
C ILE A 18 -2.27 -2.18 6.25
N SER A 19 -1.34 -3.06 6.58
CA SER A 19 -1.11 -3.54 7.96
C SER A 19 -0.16 -2.63 8.74
N GLN A 20 0.78 -1.99 8.04
CA GLN A 20 1.70 -1.00 8.60
C GLN A 20 1.92 0.12 7.60
N LEU A 21 1.87 1.37 8.07
CA LEU A 21 2.12 2.57 7.27
C LEU A 21 3.22 3.41 7.95
N GLY A 22 4.30 3.67 7.22
CA GLY A 22 5.34 4.62 7.58
C GLY A 22 5.54 5.67 6.49
N GLY A 23 6.34 6.70 6.77
CA GLY A 23 6.58 7.79 5.82
C GLY A 23 7.28 7.32 4.54
N SER A 24 8.15 6.31 4.62
CA SER A 24 8.91 5.83 3.45
C SER A 24 8.49 4.45 2.95
N SER A 25 7.71 3.68 3.72
CA SER A 25 7.33 2.32 3.37
C SER A 25 6.01 1.90 4.00
N CYS A 26 5.43 0.82 3.47
CA CYS A 26 4.22 0.20 4.01
C CYS A 26 4.23 -1.32 3.80
N GLU A 27 3.45 -2.01 4.62
CA GLU A 27 3.20 -3.45 4.52
C GLU A 27 1.75 -3.67 4.10
N LEU A 28 1.55 -4.38 3.00
CA LEU A 28 0.28 -4.54 2.30
C LEU A 28 -0.12 -6.01 2.24
N TRP A 29 -1.40 -6.30 2.47
CA TRP A 29 -2.01 -7.58 2.11
C TRP A 29 -2.85 -7.38 0.86
N LEU A 30 -2.49 -8.07 -0.21
CA LEU A 30 -3.23 -8.05 -1.46
C LEU A 30 -4.21 -9.22 -1.48
N GLU A 31 -5.45 -9.01 -1.93
CA GLU A 31 -6.39 -10.12 -2.08
C GLU A 31 -5.87 -11.12 -3.13
N SER A 32 -6.16 -12.42 -2.93
CA SER A 32 -5.48 -13.54 -3.62
C SER A 32 -5.54 -13.53 -5.16
N ALA A 33 -6.38 -12.69 -5.77
CA ALA A 33 -6.42 -12.48 -7.21
C ALA A 33 -5.33 -11.52 -7.75
N SER A 34 -4.52 -10.93 -6.87
CA SER A 34 -3.56 -9.85 -7.19
C SER A 34 -2.22 -10.33 -7.73
N ALA A 35 -2.12 -11.59 -8.20
CA ALA A 35 -0.88 -12.19 -8.70
C ALA A 35 -0.21 -11.34 -9.81
N ASN A 36 -0.99 -10.52 -10.51
CA ASN A 36 -0.55 -9.69 -11.62
C ASN A 36 -0.29 -8.22 -11.26
N LEU A 37 -0.33 -7.83 -9.97
CA LEU A 37 0.03 -6.47 -9.61
C LEU A 37 1.51 -6.23 -9.95
N ASP A 38 1.74 -5.19 -10.75
CA ASP A 38 3.06 -4.76 -11.19
C ASP A 38 3.99 -4.47 -10.00
N HIS A 39 5.30 -4.60 -10.23
CA HIS A 39 6.32 -4.30 -9.21
C HIS A 39 6.25 -2.82 -8.79
N ASP A 40 6.04 -1.94 -9.76
CA ASP A 40 5.76 -0.53 -9.56
C ASP A 40 4.25 -0.27 -9.67
N PHE A 41 3.69 0.45 -8.71
CA PHE A 41 2.26 0.75 -8.67
C PHE A 41 2.00 2.09 -7.98
N ALA A 42 0.81 2.63 -8.18
CA ALA A 42 0.27 3.73 -7.41
C ALA A 42 -0.60 3.18 -6.27
N LEU A 43 -0.27 3.53 -5.02
CA LEU A 43 -1.08 3.20 -3.86
C LEU A 43 -2.06 4.34 -3.56
N TRP A 44 -3.33 4.00 -3.43
CA TRP A 44 -4.36 4.84 -2.82
C TRP A 44 -4.64 4.35 -1.41
N ILE A 45 -4.73 5.26 -0.44
CA ILE A 45 -5.08 4.99 0.96
C ILE A 45 -6.40 5.71 1.24
N GLY A 46 -7.51 4.98 1.24
CA GLY A 46 -8.84 5.59 1.16
C GLY A 46 -8.96 6.54 -0.06
N ALA A 47 -9.19 7.83 0.20
CA ALA A 47 -9.26 8.87 -0.84
C ALA A 47 -7.94 9.68 -0.99
N MET A 48 -6.85 9.27 -0.33
CA MET A 48 -5.55 9.92 -0.40
C MET A 48 -4.64 9.20 -1.39
N GLY A 49 -4.00 9.94 -2.29
CA GLY A 49 -3.11 9.41 -3.30
C GLY A 49 -3.22 10.15 -4.64
N PRO A 50 -2.60 9.62 -5.71
CA PRO A 50 -1.82 8.38 -5.76
C PRO A 50 -0.41 8.54 -5.17
N PHE A 51 0.06 7.58 -4.38
CA PHE A 51 1.45 7.49 -3.91
C PHE A 51 2.21 6.47 -4.74
N ALA A 52 3.25 6.91 -5.45
CA ALA A 52 4.05 5.99 -6.23
C ALA A 52 4.88 5.09 -5.31
N ALA A 53 4.78 3.77 -5.49
CA ALA A 53 5.44 2.78 -4.67
C ALA A 53 6.01 1.63 -5.50
N THR A 54 6.94 0.91 -4.89
CA THR A 54 7.57 -0.29 -5.47
C THR A 54 7.51 -1.42 -4.45
N CYS A 55 6.97 -2.58 -4.85
CA CYS A 55 6.87 -3.78 -4.02
C CYS A 55 8.24 -4.47 -3.94
N ILE A 56 9.01 -4.27 -2.87
CA ILE A 56 10.38 -4.79 -2.74
C ILE A 56 10.39 -6.30 -2.50
N SER A 57 9.39 -6.82 -1.79
CA SER A 57 9.21 -8.25 -1.57
C SER A 57 7.73 -8.60 -1.59
N ARG A 58 7.42 -9.76 -2.16
CA ARG A 58 6.08 -10.36 -2.12
C ARG A 58 6.20 -11.81 -1.70
N ASP A 59 5.41 -12.25 -0.73
CA ASP A 59 5.36 -13.66 -0.33
C ASP A 59 4.22 -14.43 -1.03
N CYS A 60 4.14 -15.74 -0.76
CA CYS A 60 3.12 -16.61 -1.34
C CYS A 60 1.71 -16.37 -0.81
N ASP A 61 1.58 -15.65 0.31
CA ASP A 61 0.31 -15.35 0.97
C ASP A 61 -0.26 -14.00 0.52
N GLY A 62 0.41 -13.32 -0.41
CA GLY A 62 -0.04 -12.03 -0.96
C GLY A 62 0.38 -10.83 -0.11
N HIS A 63 1.29 -11.02 0.84
CA HIS A 63 1.89 -9.93 1.57
C HIS A 63 2.94 -9.25 0.71
N CYS A 64 2.93 -7.92 0.65
CA CYS A 64 3.86 -7.09 -0.10
C CYS A 64 4.45 -6.01 0.82
N SER A 65 5.78 -6.01 0.94
CA SER A 65 6.51 -4.90 1.55
C SER A 65 6.86 -3.89 0.47
N ALA A 66 6.33 -2.68 0.56
CA ALA A 66 6.47 -1.65 -0.47
C ALA A 66 7.16 -0.39 0.07
N THR A 67 7.99 0.22 -0.77
CA THR A 67 8.65 1.50 -0.48
C THR A 67 8.09 2.58 -1.40
N PHE A 68 7.81 3.74 -0.82
CA PHE A 68 7.35 4.89 -1.58
C PHE A 68 8.52 5.54 -2.33
N LYS A 69 8.28 5.94 -3.57
CA LYS A 69 9.27 6.66 -4.40
C LYS A 69 9.54 8.06 -3.86
N GLU A 70 8.54 8.66 -3.21
CA GLU A 70 8.64 9.89 -2.45
C GLU A 70 8.04 9.67 -1.06
N PRO A 71 8.63 10.20 0.02
CA PRO A 71 8.05 10.07 1.35
C PRO A 71 6.63 10.64 1.41
N ILE A 72 5.73 9.93 2.08
CA ILE A 72 4.39 10.41 2.41
C ILE A 72 4.50 11.42 3.55
N ASP A 73 3.64 12.45 3.52
CA ASP A 73 3.52 13.44 4.59
C ASP A 73 3.21 12.77 5.93
N ASP A 74 4.01 13.10 6.97
CA ASP A 74 3.87 12.53 8.31
C ASP A 74 2.46 12.71 8.89
N ARG A 75 1.73 13.77 8.50
CA ARG A 75 0.35 14.00 8.96
C ARG A 75 -0.62 12.96 8.43
N ILE A 76 -0.38 12.43 7.24
CA ILE A 76 -1.16 11.33 6.65
C ILE A 76 -0.87 10.05 7.43
N VAL A 77 0.41 9.79 7.71
CA VAL A 77 0.83 8.64 8.51
C VAL A 77 0.22 8.69 9.92
N GLU A 78 0.28 9.85 10.58
CA GLU A 78 -0.32 10.07 11.91
C GLU A 78 -1.83 9.87 11.92
N HIS A 79 -2.54 10.37 10.90
CA HIS A 79 -3.99 10.21 10.78
C HIS A 79 -4.40 8.73 10.86
N PHE A 80 -3.76 7.88 10.06
CA PHE A 80 -4.09 6.45 10.01
C PHE A 80 -3.50 5.63 11.17
N ARG A 81 -2.45 6.13 11.84
CA ARG A 81 -1.94 5.53 13.10
C ARG A 81 -2.85 5.83 14.29
N ALA A 82 -3.44 7.02 14.35
CA ALA A 82 -4.35 7.40 15.42
C ALA A 82 -5.66 6.58 15.40
N GLU A 83 -6.15 6.20 14.21
CA GLU A 83 -7.33 5.34 14.03
C GLU A 83 -7.05 3.83 14.30
N ALA A 84 -5.80 3.48 14.61
CA ALA A 84 -5.41 2.12 14.98
C ALA A 84 -5.47 1.85 16.49
N CYS A 85 -5.72 2.86 17.33
CA CYS A 85 -5.77 2.76 18.79
C CYS A 85 -7.19 2.64 19.36
#